data_AF-A0A7R6ZZV5-F1
#
_entry.id   AF-A0A7R6ZZV5-F1
#
_cell.length_a   1.000
_cell.length_b   1.000
_cell.length_c   1.000
_cell.angle_alpha   90.00
_cell.angle_beta   90.00
_cell.angle_gamma   90.00
#
_symmetry.space_group_name_H-M   'P 1'
#
loop_
_entity.id
_entity.type
_entity.pdbx_description
1 polymer ?
#
loop_
_entity_poly.entity_id
_entity_poly.type
_entity_poly.pdbx_seq_one_letter_code
_entity_poly.pdbx_strand_id
1 'polypeptide(L)'
;MESTQKLDQKKDELLERKARIEARLEKAREEADKQKELALTKMQQEIEKLALQRSKNEAQKEVEIARIKAKQALELQKIEQAYKLKELELKKQKELLELQNQKIIAQKELELKKQFLLFSLIALVIILVVVLIVLYFYKKRKDKLIAYHDNLEKYFRLKENEAKVAIANKIIDTIAEGKLTPEQEQRLLGVLKGETKELPKEIENKKEEPIEAEVEEKKDG
;
A
#
# COMPACT_ATOMS: atom_id res chain seq x y z
N MET A 1 97.61 95.32 70.42
CA MET A 1 96.22 95.66 70.03
C MET A 1 95.85 95.17 68.61
N GLU A 2 96.76 94.61 67.80
CA GLU A 2 96.45 94.12 66.43
C GLU A 2 95.88 92.68 66.34
N SER A 3 95.98 91.88 67.41
CA SER A 3 95.54 90.46 67.42
C SER A 3 94.01 90.30 67.53
N THR A 4 93.34 91.23 68.23
CA THR A 4 91.88 91.25 68.39
C THR A 4 91.16 91.68 67.11
N GLN A 5 91.73 92.63 66.36
CA GLN A 5 91.16 93.13 65.09
C GLN A 5 91.15 92.08 63.97
N LYS A 6 92.20 91.24 63.87
CA LYS A 6 92.24 90.11 62.92
C LYS A 6 91.30 88.97 63.30
N LEU A 7 91.00 88.80 64.59
CA LEU A 7 90.06 87.78 65.07
C LEU A 7 88.61 88.17 64.76
N ASP A 8 88.27 89.45 64.88
CA ASP A 8 86.92 89.95 64.60
C ASP A 8 86.63 89.99 63.08
N GLN A 9 87.59 90.40 62.25
CA GLN A 9 87.45 90.28 60.78
C GLN A 9 87.24 88.84 60.30
N LYS A 10 87.92 87.87 60.94
CA LYS A 10 87.78 86.44 60.61
C LYS A 10 86.45 85.86 61.09
N LYS A 11 85.89 86.39 62.18
CA LYS A 11 84.54 86.04 62.64
C LYS A 11 83.47 86.56 61.69
N ASP A 12 83.60 87.80 61.24
CA ASP A 12 82.66 88.41 60.30
C ASP A 12 82.68 87.70 58.94
N GLU A 13 83.87 87.36 58.43
CA GLU A 13 84.02 86.56 57.20
C GLU A 13 83.41 85.16 57.33
N LEU A 14 83.55 84.51 58.50
CA LEU A 14 82.92 83.23 58.80
C LEU A 14 81.39 83.35 58.88
N LEU A 15 80.88 84.45 59.43
CA LEU A 15 79.44 84.73 59.55
C LEU A 15 78.82 84.96 58.17
N GLU A 16 79.49 85.74 57.32
CA GLU A 16 79.07 85.97 55.94
C GLU A 16 79.13 84.67 55.11
N ARG A 17 80.16 83.86 55.32
CA ARG A 17 80.28 82.54 54.67
C ARG A 17 79.19 81.56 55.12
N LYS A 18 78.81 81.56 56.41
CA LYS A 18 77.67 80.77 56.92
C LYS A 18 76.35 81.23 56.30
N ALA A 19 76.07 82.54 56.28
CA ALA A 19 74.88 83.09 55.66
C ALA A 19 74.79 82.75 54.16
N ARG A 20 75.90 82.80 53.42
CA ARG A 20 75.96 82.38 52.01
C ARG A 20 75.71 80.88 51.82
N ILE A 21 76.18 80.03 52.74
CA ILE A 21 75.94 78.58 52.71
C ILE A 21 74.47 78.28 53.04
N GLU A 22 73.89 78.93 54.05
CA GLU A 22 72.49 78.78 54.44
C GLU A 22 71.55 79.23 53.31
N ALA A 23 71.80 80.40 52.69
CA ALA A 23 71.02 80.86 51.55
C ALA A 23 71.11 79.94 50.32
N ARG A 24 72.27 79.28 50.12
CA ARG A 24 72.42 78.25 49.07
C ARG A 24 71.68 76.96 49.41
N LEU A 25 71.68 76.55 50.68
CA LEU A 25 70.93 75.38 51.15
C LEU A 25 69.42 75.60 51.07
N GLU A 26 68.94 76.81 51.37
CA GLU A 26 67.53 77.18 51.26
C GLU A 26 67.07 77.19 49.80
N LYS A 27 67.85 77.82 48.90
CA LYS A 27 67.58 77.75 47.45
C LYS A 27 67.59 76.31 46.91
N ALA A 28 68.54 75.48 47.34
CA ALA A 28 68.59 74.07 46.93
C ALA A 28 67.38 73.27 47.45
N ARG A 29 66.87 73.59 48.65
CA ARG A 29 65.64 72.98 49.21
C ARG A 29 64.41 73.42 48.42
N GLU A 30 64.26 74.72 48.14
CA GLU A 30 63.16 75.22 47.32
C GLU A 30 63.17 74.61 45.90
N GLU A 31 64.34 74.48 45.28
CA GLU A 31 64.48 73.83 43.98
C GLU A 31 64.14 72.33 44.04
N ALA A 32 64.57 71.63 45.10
CA ALA A 32 64.23 70.23 45.30
C ALA A 32 62.73 70.02 45.54
N ASP A 33 62.07 70.91 46.29
CA ASP A 33 60.64 70.83 46.55
C ASP A 33 59.82 71.17 45.29
N LYS A 34 60.24 72.18 44.50
CA LYS A 34 59.67 72.44 43.17
C LYS A 34 59.82 71.25 42.22
N GLN A 35 60.97 70.57 42.24
CA GLN A 35 61.18 69.36 41.43
C GLN A 35 60.26 68.21 41.87
N LYS A 36 60.05 68.03 43.18
CA LYS A 36 59.11 67.03 43.71
C LYS A 36 57.67 67.34 43.33
N GLU A 37 57.21 68.58 43.46
CA GLU A 37 55.85 68.99 43.04
C GLU A 37 55.63 68.76 41.55
N LEU A 38 56.63 69.09 40.72
CA LEU A 38 56.55 68.88 39.28
C LEU A 38 56.56 67.39 38.91
N ALA A 39 57.30 66.55 39.64
CA ALA A 39 57.26 65.10 39.49
C ALA A 39 55.90 64.51 39.91
N LEU A 40 55.33 64.97 41.03
CA LEU A 40 54.00 64.55 41.49
C LEU A 40 52.90 64.94 40.49
N THR A 41 52.98 66.14 39.94
CA THR A 41 52.01 66.62 38.94
C THR A 41 52.09 65.80 37.65
N LYS A 42 53.31 65.49 37.18
CA LYS A 42 53.52 64.61 36.02
C LYS A 42 52.96 63.20 36.27
N MET A 43 53.20 62.64 37.45
CA MET A 43 52.68 61.33 37.84
C MET A 43 51.15 61.33 37.89
N GLN A 44 50.53 62.37 38.44
CA GLN A 44 49.06 62.51 38.45
C GLN A 44 48.48 62.61 37.04
N GLN A 45 49.10 63.40 36.16
CA GLN A 45 48.69 63.50 34.75
C GLN A 45 48.82 62.15 34.01
N GLU A 46 49.84 61.36 34.33
CA GLU A 46 50.03 60.04 33.74
C GLU A 46 48.96 59.04 34.25
N ILE A 47 48.65 59.06 35.54
CA ILE A 47 47.56 58.27 36.13
C ILE A 47 46.21 58.65 35.48
N GLU A 48 45.92 59.94 35.32
CA GLU A 48 44.69 60.41 34.70
C GLU A 48 44.59 59.99 33.22
N LYS A 49 45.70 60.08 32.47
CA LYS A 49 45.77 59.57 31.08
C LYS A 49 45.52 58.08 31.01
N LEU A 50 46.13 57.29 31.91
CA LEU A 50 45.93 55.84 31.96
C LEU A 50 44.50 55.48 32.35
N ALA A 51 43.88 56.20 33.29
CA ALA A 51 42.49 56.03 33.69
C ALA A 51 41.54 56.34 32.52
N LEU A 52 41.77 57.45 31.81
CA LEU A 52 40.99 57.82 30.63
C LEU A 52 41.16 56.79 29.50
N GLN A 53 42.36 56.26 29.29
CA GLN A 53 42.62 55.23 28.28
C GLN A 53 41.93 53.91 28.63
N ARG A 54 41.94 53.51 29.91
CA ARG A 54 41.21 52.32 30.38
C ARG A 54 39.70 52.48 30.18
N SER A 55 39.13 53.62 30.56
CA SER A 55 37.71 53.92 30.36
C SER A 55 37.32 53.89 28.88
N LYS A 56 38.15 54.47 27.99
CA LYS A 56 37.94 54.39 26.53
C LYS A 56 37.98 52.95 26.01
N ASN A 57 38.94 52.15 26.47
CA ASN A 57 39.06 50.75 26.08
C ASN A 57 37.86 49.91 26.58
N GLU A 58 37.37 50.17 27.78
CA GLU A 58 36.17 49.51 28.33
C GLU A 58 34.93 49.88 27.52
N ALA A 59 34.70 51.16 27.24
CA ALA A 59 33.60 51.61 26.40
C ALA A 59 33.66 51.01 24.98
N GLN A 60 34.85 50.91 24.38
CA GLN A 60 35.03 50.26 23.09
C GLN A 60 34.69 48.76 23.13
N LYS A 61 35.13 48.05 24.18
CA LYS A 61 34.78 46.64 24.38
C LYS A 61 33.28 46.43 24.52
N GLU A 62 32.60 47.27 25.29
CA GLU A 62 31.14 47.19 25.46
C GLU A 62 30.42 47.38 24.12
N VAL A 63 30.83 48.37 23.33
CA VAL A 63 30.28 48.61 21.99
C VAL A 63 30.53 47.42 21.06
N GLU A 64 31.73 46.82 21.10
CA GLU A 64 32.06 45.67 20.28
C GLU A 64 31.26 44.42 20.68
N ILE A 65 31.12 44.16 21.99
CA ILE A 65 30.28 43.08 22.52
C ILE A 65 28.82 43.29 22.11
N ALA A 66 28.30 44.51 22.20
CA ALA A 66 26.94 44.82 21.77
C ALA A 66 26.76 44.58 20.25
N ARG A 67 27.74 44.96 19.42
CA ARG A 67 27.72 44.68 17.98
C ARG A 67 27.76 43.19 17.68
N ILE A 68 28.59 42.42 18.38
CA ILE A 68 28.66 40.95 18.21
C ILE A 68 27.32 40.32 18.58
N LYS A 69 26.74 40.69 19.72
CA LYS A 69 25.43 40.19 20.15
C LYS A 69 24.32 40.53 19.14
N ALA A 70 24.31 41.75 18.61
CA ALA A 70 23.35 42.16 17.59
C ALA A 70 23.49 41.33 16.30
N LYS A 71 24.72 41.07 15.84
CA LYS A 71 24.98 40.21 14.67
C LYS A 71 24.52 38.77 14.92
N GLN A 72 24.84 38.20 16.08
CA GLN A 72 24.41 36.84 16.43
C GLN A 72 22.89 36.72 16.48
N ALA A 73 22.19 37.70 17.06
CA ALA A 73 20.73 37.71 17.11
C ALA A 73 20.12 37.74 15.70
N LEU A 74 20.67 38.55 14.80
CA LEU A 74 20.21 38.61 13.41
C LEU A 74 20.48 37.32 12.64
N GLU A 75 21.64 36.68 12.84
CA GLU A 75 21.96 35.40 12.22
C GLU A 75 21.05 34.27 12.72
N LEU A 76 20.80 34.19 14.03
CA LEU A 76 19.85 33.25 14.61
C LEU A 76 18.44 33.46 14.03
N GLN A 77 17.98 34.70 13.95
CA GLN A 77 16.68 35.01 13.37
C GLN A 77 16.58 34.57 11.90
N LYS A 78 17.64 34.77 11.10
CA LYS A 78 17.69 34.29 9.70
C LYS A 78 17.63 32.76 9.62
N ILE A 79 18.37 32.06 10.48
CA ILE A 79 18.37 30.59 10.54
C ILE A 79 16.98 30.07 10.93
N GLU A 80 16.34 30.66 11.93
CA GLU A 80 14.99 30.28 12.35
C GLU A 80 13.95 30.50 11.25
N GLN A 81 14.02 31.63 10.54
CA GLN A 81 13.13 31.90 9.41
C GLN A 81 13.34 30.90 8.27
N ALA A 82 14.60 30.61 7.92
CA ALA A 82 14.93 29.61 6.91
C ALA A 82 14.42 28.21 7.30
N TYR A 83 14.55 27.84 8.58
CA TYR A 83 14.04 26.57 9.09
C TYR A 83 12.51 26.49 8.99
N LYS A 84 11.80 27.53 9.43
CA LYS A 84 10.32 27.61 9.34
C LYS A 84 9.82 27.52 7.90
N LEU A 85 10.50 28.20 6.96
CA LEU A 85 10.16 28.11 5.54
C LEU A 85 10.35 26.69 5.00
N LYS A 86 11.50 26.07 5.31
CA LYS A 86 11.77 24.70 4.89
C LYS A 86 10.80 23.68 5.49
N GLU A 87 10.38 23.88 6.74
CA GLU A 87 9.36 23.04 7.39
C GLU A 87 7.99 23.19 6.70
N LEU A 88 7.59 24.41 6.34
CA LEU A 88 6.38 24.68 5.58
C LEU A 88 6.41 24.06 4.19
N GLU A 89 7.53 24.16 3.47
CA GLU A 89 7.73 23.52 2.18
C GLU A 89 7.60 21.99 2.27
N LEU A 90 8.22 21.39 3.30
CA LEU A 90 8.19 19.96 3.53
C LEU A 90 6.76 19.48 3.88
N LYS A 91 6.00 20.26 4.67
CA LYS A 91 4.58 19.99 4.93
C LYS A 91 3.76 20.04 3.66
N LYS A 92 3.91 21.09 2.83
CA LYS A 92 3.22 21.18 1.53
C LYS A 92 3.55 20.02 0.60
N GLN A 93 4.82 19.60 0.55
CA GLN A 93 5.22 18.45 -0.26
C GLN A 93 4.56 17.16 0.22
N LYS A 94 4.49 16.94 1.54
CA LYS A 94 3.79 15.78 2.13
C LYS A 94 2.31 15.78 1.79
N GLU A 95 1.61 16.90 2.01
CA GLU A 95 0.19 17.03 1.68
C GLU A 95 -0.07 16.77 0.19
N LEU A 96 0.79 17.28 -0.69
CA LEU A 96 0.65 17.10 -2.13
C LEU A 96 0.87 15.64 -2.53
N LEU A 97 1.84 14.96 -1.91
CA LEU A 97 2.11 13.54 -2.12
C LEU A 97 0.97 12.66 -1.58
N GLU A 98 0.42 12.98 -0.41
CA GLU A 98 -0.76 12.30 0.15
C GLU A 98 -1.97 12.44 -0.78
N LEU A 99 -2.22 13.65 -1.29
CA LEU A 99 -3.32 13.91 -2.22
C LEU A 99 -3.13 13.18 -3.55
N GLN A 100 -1.90 13.11 -4.08
CA GLN A 100 -1.58 12.30 -5.25
C GLN A 100 -1.83 10.81 -4.99
N ASN A 101 -1.39 10.29 -3.84
CA ASN A 101 -1.62 8.90 -3.46
C ASN A 101 -3.10 8.59 -3.34
N GLN A 102 -3.89 9.46 -2.69
CA GLN A 102 -5.34 9.30 -2.60
C GLN A 102 -6.01 9.27 -3.97
N LYS A 103 -5.59 10.14 -4.91
CA LYS A 103 -6.09 10.12 -6.29
C LYS A 103 -5.76 8.81 -7.00
N ILE A 104 -4.52 8.31 -6.86
CA ILE A 104 -4.11 7.03 -7.46
C ILE A 104 -4.93 5.87 -6.88
N ILE A 105 -5.14 5.84 -5.56
CA ILE A 105 -5.95 4.81 -4.90
C ILE A 105 -7.40 4.86 -5.43
N ALA A 106 -8.02 6.04 -5.45
CA ALA A 106 -9.39 6.21 -5.94
C ALA A 106 -9.53 5.80 -7.42
N GLN A 107 -8.54 6.12 -8.26
CA GLN A 107 -8.52 5.67 -9.66
C GLN A 107 -8.41 4.15 -9.77
N LYS A 108 -7.49 3.53 -9.01
CA LYS A 108 -7.33 2.07 -8.99
C LYS A 108 -8.57 1.36 -8.49
N GLU A 109 -9.23 1.87 -7.44
CA GLU A 109 -10.49 1.30 -6.95
C GLU A 109 -11.59 1.36 -8.01
N LEU A 110 -11.68 2.47 -8.74
CA LEU A 110 -12.65 2.65 -9.81
C LEU A 110 -12.36 1.73 -11.00
N GLU A 111 -11.09 1.54 -11.37
CA GLU A 111 -10.66 0.58 -12.37
C GLU A 111 -10.96 -0.87 -11.95
N LEU A 112 -10.66 -1.24 -10.70
CA LEU A 112 -10.98 -2.56 -10.16
C LEU A 112 -12.48 -2.84 -10.17
N LYS A 113 -13.31 -1.85 -9.76
CA LYS A 113 -14.78 -1.97 -9.83
C LYS A 113 -15.26 -2.16 -11.26
N LYS A 114 -14.70 -1.42 -12.22
CA LYS A 114 -15.02 -1.57 -13.65
C LYS A 114 -14.64 -2.95 -14.17
N GLN A 115 -13.43 -3.43 -13.87
CA GLN A 115 -12.97 -4.76 -14.26
C GLN A 115 -13.84 -5.85 -13.65
N PHE A 116 -14.15 -5.76 -12.36
CA PHE A 116 -15.03 -6.70 -11.67
C PHE A 116 -16.42 -6.77 -12.32
N LEU A 117 -17.02 -5.62 -12.63
CA LEU A 117 -18.31 -5.56 -13.30
C LEU A 117 -18.25 -6.21 -14.70
N LEU A 118 -17.19 -5.93 -15.46
CA LEU A 118 -16.99 -6.51 -16.79
C LEU A 118 -16.82 -8.04 -16.74
N PHE A 119 -16.01 -8.55 -15.81
CA PHE A 119 -15.87 -9.99 -15.59
C PHE A 119 -17.17 -10.64 -15.11
N SER A 120 -17.92 -9.97 -14.23
CA SER A 120 -19.23 -10.45 -13.75
C SER A 120 -20.24 -10.57 -14.90
N LEU A 121 -20.26 -9.59 -15.82
CA LEU A 121 -21.11 -9.62 -17.00
C LEU A 121 -20.75 -10.80 -17.92
N ILE A 122 -19.46 -11.02 -18.18
CA ILE A 122 -18.97 -12.14 -19.00
C ILE A 122 -19.37 -13.48 -18.36
N ALA A 123 -19.18 -13.63 -17.05
CA ALA A 123 -19.56 -14.84 -16.33
C ALA A 123 -21.07 -15.12 -16.45
N LEU A 124 -21.91 -14.08 -16.35
CA LEU A 124 -23.36 -14.21 -16.54
C LEU A 124 -23.72 -14.68 -17.95
N VAL A 125 -23.07 -14.16 -18.98
CA VAL A 125 -23.27 -14.61 -20.37
C VAL A 125 -22.88 -16.08 -20.53
N ILE A 126 -21.75 -16.51 -19.96
CA ILE A 126 -21.31 -17.91 -20.01
C ILE A 126 -22.34 -18.83 -19.35
N ILE A 127 -22.86 -18.46 -18.18
CA ILE A 127 -23.91 -19.23 -17.49
C ILE A 127 -25.15 -19.37 -18.38
N LEU A 128 -25.56 -18.28 -19.04
CA LEU A 128 -26.72 -18.27 -19.94
C LEU A 128 -26.52 -19.21 -21.14
N VAL A 129 -25.31 -19.22 -21.73
CA VAL A 129 -24.95 -20.15 -22.80
C VAL A 129 -24.99 -21.61 -22.33
N VAL A 130 -24.44 -21.91 -21.15
CA VAL A 130 -24.49 -23.27 -20.57
C VAL A 130 -25.93 -23.73 -20.37
N VAL A 131 -26.81 -22.87 -19.83
CA VAL A 131 -28.23 -23.17 -19.66
C VAL A 131 -28.91 -23.47 -21.00
N LEU A 132 -28.64 -22.67 -22.04
CA LEU A 132 -29.17 -22.92 -23.39
C LEU A 132 -28.69 -24.25 -23.97
N ILE A 133 -27.41 -24.59 -23.79
CA ILE A 133 -26.85 -25.87 -24.22
C ILE A 133 -27.59 -27.03 -23.53
N VAL A 134 -27.75 -26.96 -22.20
CA VAL A 134 -28.46 -27.99 -21.43
C VAL A 134 -29.90 -28.15 -21.92
N LEU A 135 -30.62 -27.05 -22.11
CA LEU A 135 -32.00 -27.08 -22.62
C LEU A 135 -32.08 -27.67 -24.03
N TYR A 136 -31.15 -27.31 -24.91
CA TYR A 136 -31.07 -27.84 -26.27
C TYR A 136 -30.86 -29.36 -26.26
N PHE A 137 -29.89 -29.86 -25.49
CA PHE A 137 -29.63 -31.30 -25.40
C PHE A 137 -30.78 -32.06 -24.72
N TYR A 138 -31.41 -31.45 -23.71
CA TYR A 138 -32.59 -32.02 -23.06
C TYR A 138 -33.75 -32.20 -24.04
N LYS A 139 -34.05 -31.18 -24.84
CA LYS A 139 -35.09 -31.25 -25.88
C LYS A 139 -34.73 -32.28 -26.95
N LYS A 140 -33.50 -32.25 -27.48
CA LYS A 140 -33.02 -33.21 -28.47
C LYS A 140 -33.10 -34.66 -27.99
N ARG A 141 -32.80 -34.92 -26.72
CA ARG A 141 -32.92 -36.26 -26.12
C ARG A 141 -34.38 -36.70 -26.04
N LYS A 142 -35.29 -35.83 -25.62
CA LYS A 142 -36.74 -36.12 -25.59
C LYS A 142 -37.28 -36.44 -26.98
N ASP A 143 -36.96 -35.62 -27.97
CA ASP A 143 -37.44 -35.82 -29.34
C ASP A 143 -36.97 -37.16 -29.92
N LYS A 144 -35.71 -37.53 -29.67
CA LYS A 144 -35.20 -38.87 -30.03
C LYS A 144 -35.95 -39.98 -29.30
N LEU A 145 -36.18 -39.83 -27.99
CA LEU A 145 -36.87 -40.85 -27.19
C LEU A 145 -38.27 -41.13 -27.71
N ILE A 146 -39.01 -40.08 -28.10
CA ILE A 146 -40.35 -40.19 -28.68
C ILE A 146 -40.28 -40.97 -30.00
N ALA A 147 -39.35 -40.60 -30.89
CA ALA A 147 -39.18 -41.30 -32.16
C ALA A 147 -38.79 -42.79 -32.00
N TYR A 148 -37.96 -43.11 -31.01
CA TYR A 148 -37.63 -44.50 -30.68
C TYR A 148 -38.84 -45.28 -30.17
N HIS A 149 -39.67 -44.66 -29.33
CA HIS A 149 -40.88 -45.28 -28.80
C HIS A 149 -41.90 -45.58 -29.92
N ASP A 150 -42.16 -44.61 -30.79
CA ASP A 150 -43.05 -44.79 -31.95
C ASP A 150 -42.56 -45.90 -32.90
N ASN A 151 -41.25 -45.94 -33.15
CA ASN A 151 -40.69 -46.96 -34.03
C ASN A 151 -40.75 -48.35 -33.38
N LEU A 152 -40.46 -48.46 -32.08
CA LEU A 152 -40.61 -49.71 -31.34
C LEU A 152 -42.06 -50.21 -31.35
N GLU A 153 -43.04 -49.33 -31.12
CA GLU A 153 -44.45 -49.70 -31.19
C GLU A 153 -44.81 -50.24 -32.58
N LYS A 154 -44.31 -49.58 -33.64
CA LYS A 154 -44.49 -50.06 -35.01
C LYS A 154 -43.85 -51.43 -35.23
N TYR A 155 -42.64 -51.67 -34.75
CA TYR A 155 -41.99 -52.98 -34.82
C TYR A 155 -42.80 -54.05 -34.10
N PHE A 156 -43.30 -53.77 -32.89
CA PHE A 156 -44.12 -54.73 -32.15
C PHE A 156 -45.42 -55.05 -32.87
N ARG A 157 -46.12 -54.05 -33.43
CA ARG A 157 -47.34 -54.30 -34.21
C ARG A 157 -47.09 -55.13 -35.47
N LEU A 158 -45.99 -54.86 -36.18
CA LEU A 158 -45.60 -55.65 -37.35
C LEU A 158 -45.29 -57.09 -36.97
N LYS A 159 -44.50 -57.29 -35.90
CA LYS A 159 -44.18 -58.64 -35.40
C LYS A 159 -45.40 -59.38 -34.88
N GLU A 160 -46.32 -58.69 -34.21
CA GLU A 160 -47.59 -59.26 -33.76
C GLU A 160 -48.45 -59.70 -34.95
N ASN A 161 -48.53 -58.88 -36.01
CA ASN A 161 -49.26 -59.23 -37.23
C ASN A 161 -48.59 -60.40 -37.97
N GLU A 162 -47.27 -60.41 -38.09
CA GLU A 162 -46.51 -61.54 -38.65
C GLU A 162 -46.79 -62.82 -37.86
N ALA A 163 -46.77 -62.76 -36.53
CA ALA A 163 -47.06 -63.90 -35.67
C ALA A 163 -48.51 -64.37 -35.83
N LYS A 164 -49.49 -63.45 -35.88
CA LYS A 164 -50.91 -63.77 -36.15
C LYS A 164 -51.08 -64.47 -37.49
N VAL A 165 -50.43 -63.98 -38.55
CA VAL A 165 -50.45 -64.60 -39.87
C VAL A 165 -49.78 -65.97 -39.86
N ALA A 166 -48.64 -66.11 -39.19
CA ALA A 166 -47.94 -67.39 -39.07
C ALA A 166 -48.76 -68.44 -38.31
N ILE A 167 -49.44 -68.03 -37.22
CA ILE A 167 -50.37 -68.88 -36.48
C ILE A 167 -51.55 -69.26 -37.38
N ALA A 168 -52.13 -68.31 -38.11
CA ALA A 168 -53.24 -68.57 -39.01
C ALA A 168 -52.87 -69.55 -40.13
N ASN A 169 -51.71 -69.36 -40.76
CA ASN A 169 -51.19 -70.28 -41.78
C ASN A 169 -50.96 -71.67 -41.20
N LYS A 170 -50.33 -71.79 -40.03
CA LYS A 170 -50.17 -73.10 -39.36
C LYS A 170 -51.51 -73.76 -39.05
N ILE A 171 -52.52 -73.00 -38.63
CA ILE A 171 -53.87 -73.53 -38.40
C ILE A 171 -54.47 -74.03 -39.73
N ILE A 172 -54.39 -73.23 -40.79
CA ILE A 172 -54.88 -73.60 -42.13
C ILE A 172 -54.19 -74.87 -42.62
N ASP A 173 -52.87 -74.95 -42.48
CA ASP A 173 -52.06 -76.12 -42.88
C ASP A 173 -52.45 -77.35 -42.05
N THR A 174 -52.64 -77.21 -40.73
CA THR A 174 -53.04 -78.32 -39.85
C THR A 174 -54.45 -78.82 -40.16
N ILE A 175 -55.37 -77.92 -40.52
CA ILE A 175 -56.72 -78.27 -41.01
C ILE A 175 -56.62 -79.00 -42.35
N ALA A 176 -55.81 -78.48 -43.29
CA ALA A 176 -55.62 -79.06 -44.62
C ALA A 176 -54.94 -80.44 -44.57
N GLU A 177 -54.09 -80.71 -43.59
CA GLU A 177 -53.48 -82.03 -43.36
C GLU A 177 -54.50 -83.13 -43.00
N GLY A 178 -55.73 -82.78 -42.60
CA GLY A 178 -56.84 -83.72 -42.39
C GLY A 178 -56.68 -84.68 -41.21
N LYS A 179 -55.74 -84.40 -40.29
CA LYS A 179 -55.43 -85.25 -39.12
C LYS A 179 -56.19 -84.86 -37.85
N LEU A 180 -57.12 -83.92 -37.93
CA LEU A 180 -57.85 -83.36 -36.78
C LEU A 180 -59.24 -83.98 -36.64
N THR A 181 -59.74 -84.08 -35.40
CA THR A 181 -61.15 -84.44 -35.17
C THR A 181 -62.07 -83.25 -35.49
N PRO A 182 -63.33 -83.49 -35.89
CA PRO A 182 -64.25 -82.41 -36.29
C PRO A 182 -64.48 -81.35 -35.20
N GLU A 183 -64.37 -81.72 -33.92
CA GLU A 183 -64.44 -80.76 -32.80
C GLU A 183 -63.18 -79.88 -32.68
N GLN A 184 -61.99 -80.43 -32.96
CA GLN A 184 -60.73 -79.69 -32.95
C GLN A 184 -60.65 -78.71 -34.13
N GLU A 185 -61.14 -79.13 -35.30
CA GLU A 185 -61.21 -78.29 -36.50
C GLU A 185 -62.12 -77.07 -36.28
N GLN A 186 -63.32 -77.27 -35.72
CA GLN A 186 -64.24 -76.16 -35.41
C GLN A 186 -63.68 -75.18 -34.38
N ARG A 187 -62.93 -75.66 -33.38
CA ARG A 187 -62.27 -74.81 -32.39
C ARG A 187 -61.17 -73.95 -33.01
N LEU A 188 -60.34 -74.52 -33.87
CA LEU A 188 -59.29 -73.78 -34.58
C LEU A 188 -59.87 -72.78 -35.59
N LEU A 189 -60.98 -73.13 -36.24
CA LEU A 189 -61.72 -72.23 -37.13
C LEU A 189 -62.35 -71.05 -36.35
N GLY A 190 -62.79 -71.29 -35.12
CA GLY A 190 -63.28 -70.25 -34.21
C GLY A 190 -62.20 -69.25 -33.80
N VAL A 191 -60.98 -69.74 -33.52
CA VAL A 191 -59.81 -68.89 -33.21
C VAL A 191 -59.43 -68.00 -34.41
N LEU A 192 -59.50 -68.53 -35.64
CA LEU A 192 -59.26 -67.76 -36.88
C LEU A 192 -60.32 -66.67 -37.14
N LYS A 193 -61.58 -66.91 -36.75
CA LYS A 193 -62.69 -65.95 -36.89
C LYS A 193 -62.73 -64.90 -35.78
N GLY A 194 -61.85 -64.99 -34.78
CA GLY A 194 -61.83 -64.10 -33.62
C GLY A 194 -62.91 -64.41 -32.58
N GLU A 195 -63.53 -65.60 -32.65
CA GLU A 195 -64.51 -66.07 -31.67
C GLU A 195 -63.79 -66.80 -30.52
N THR A 196 -63.18 -66.05 -29.61
CA THR A 196 -62.52 -66.61 -28.43
C THR A 196 -63.54 -66.90 -27.32
N LYS A 197 -64.12 -68.10 -27.31
CA LYS A 197 -64.52 -68.72 -26.03
C LYS A 197 -63.24 -69.11 -25.30
N GLU A 198 -63.11 -68.63 -24.07
CA GLU A 198 -61.92 -68.68 -23.22
C GLU A 198 -61.13 -69.99 -23.35
N LEU A 199 -59.84 -69.89 -23.72
CA LEU A 199 -58.92 -71.02 -23.66
C LEU A 199 -58.50 -71.27 -22.20
N PRO A 200 -58.42 -72.53 -21.73
CA PRO A 200 -57.81 -72.85 -20.45
C PRO A 200 -56.31 -72.55 -20.48
N LYS A 201 -55.82 -71.85 -19.46
CA LYS A 201 -54.39 -71.57 -19.24
C LYS A 201 -53.67 -72.82 -18.74
N GLU A 202 -52.93 -73.48 -19.62
CA GLU A 202 -51.81 -74.38 -19.30
C GLU A 202 -51.13 -74.68 -20.65
N ILE A 203 -49.84 -74.52 -20.92
CA ILE A 203 -48.59 -74.72 -20.17
C ILE A 203 -47.52 -73.89 -20.92
N GLU A 204 -46.59 -73.23 -20.24
CA GLU A 204 -45.14 -73.40 -20.51
C GLU A 204 -44.28 -72.58 -19.53
N ASN A 205 -43.85 -73.30 -18.50
CA ASN A 205 -42.61 -73.05 -17.80
C ASN A 205 -41.47 -73.45 -18.75
N LYS A 206 -40.90 -72.49 -19.47
CA LYS A 206 -39.60 -72.62 -20.13
C LYS A 206 -38.70 -71.51 -19.63
N LYS A 207 -37.63 -71.96 -18.96
CA LYS A 207 -36.52 -71.16 -18.45
C LYS A 207 -36.08 -70.14 -19.50
N GLU A 208 -36.10 -68.87 -19.10
CA GLU A 208 -35.40 -67.80 -19.80
C GLU A 208 -33.89 -68.07 -19.69
N GLU A 209 -33.26 -68.42 -20.81
CA GLU A 209 -31.81 -68.25 -20.95
C GLU A 209 -31.52 -66.76 -21.16
N PRO A 210 -30.54 -66.17 -20.47
CA PRO A 210 -30.19 -64.77 -20.66
C PRO A 210 -29.57 -64.57 -22.04
N ILE A 211 -30.13 -63.62 -22.79
CA ILE A 211 -29.55 -63.10 -24.02
C ILE A 211 -28.32 -62.29 -23.62
N GLU A 212 -27.11 -62.83 -23.87
CA GLU A 212 -25.87 -62.06 -23.82
C GLU A 212 -25.90 -61.02 -24.95
N ALA A 213 -26.10 -59.75 -24.59
CA ALA A 213 -25.90 -58.64 -25.49
C ALA A 213 -24.40 -58.37 -25.62
N GLU A 214 -23.80 -58.82 -26.72
CA GLU A 214 -22.46 -58.41 -27.13
C GLU A 214 -22.48 -56.90 -27.44
N VAL A 215 -21.94 -56.10 -26.52
CA VAL A 215 -21.73 -54.67 -26.74
C VAL A 215 -20.37 -54.51 -27.44
N GLU A 216 -20.40 -54.34 -28.77
CA GLU A 216 -19.23 -53.84 -29.50
C GLU A 216 -18.95 -52.39 -29.08
N GLU A 217 -17.95 -52.23 -28.22
CA GLU A 217 -17.37 -50.94 -27.86
C GLU A 217 -16.52 -50.41 -29.03
N LYS A 218 -17.14 -49.65 -29.94
CA LYS A 218 -16.36 -48.78 -30.85
C LYS A 218 -15.83 -47.59 -30.06
N LYS A 219 -14.56 -47.68 -29.66
CA LYS A 219 -13.70 -46.52 -29.39
C LYS A 219 -13.47 -45.77 -30.69
N ASP A 220 -14.03 -44.57 -30.80
CA ASP A 220 -13.60 -43.59 -31.78
C ASP A 220 -13.15 -42.31 -31.03
N GLY A 221 -11.87 -41.98 -31.24
CA GLY A 221 -11.29 -40.64 -31.39
C GLY A 221 -11.43 -39.63 -30.27
#